data_AF-A0A7Y3CK80-F1
#
_entry.id   AF-A0A7Y3CK80-F1
#
_cell.length_a   1.000
_cell.length_b   1.000
_cell.length_c   1.000
_cell.angle_alpha   90.00
_cell.angle_beta   90.00
_cell.angle_gamma   90.00
#
_symmetry.space_group_name_H-M   'P 1'
#
loop_
_entity.id
_entity.type
_entity.pdbx_description
1 polymer ?
#
loop_
_entity_poly.entity_id
_entity_poly.type
_entity_poly.pdbx_seq_one_letter_code
_entity_poly.pdbx_strand_id
1 'polypeptide(L)'
;MTELKPSKSARKREFLALQKLGEELIALNESDLRQIGLDEDLLEAVLEARQIKSHGALRRQKQYIGKIMRHVDPEPIRAAMLRLCH
;
A
#
# COMPACT_ATOMS: atom_id res chain seq x y z
N MET A 1 -1.78 0.77 34.83
CA MET A 1 -2.17 1.19 33.47
C MET A 1 -0.88 1.39 32.69
N THR A 2 -0.31 0.31 32.16
CA THR A 2 1.06 0.31 31.62
C THR A 2 1.02 0.52 30.11
N GLU A 3 1.57 1.65 29.68
CA GLU A 3 1.87 1.99 28.29
C GLU A 3 2.53 0.80 27.58
N LEU A 4 1.82 0.19 26.63
CA LEU A 4 2.38 -0.77 25.69
C LEU A 4 3.28 0.01 24.72
N LYS A 5 4.51 0.30 25.15
CA LYS A 5 5.58 0.73 24.24
C LYS A 5 5.63 -0.29 23.11
N PRO A 6 5.33 0.08 21.84
CA PRO A 6 5.24 -0.91 20.77
C PRO A 6 6.60 -1.58 20.65
N SER A 7 6.64 -2.85 21.01
CA SER A 7 7.83 -3.70 20.84
C SER A 7 8.33 -3.55 19.40
N LYS A 8 9.63 -3.67 19.15
CA LYS A 8 10.22 -3.65 17.80
C LYS A 8 9.46 -4.57 16.82
N SER A 9 8.83 -5.63 17.33
CA SER A 9 7.97 -6.57 16.59
C SER A 9 6.61 -6.01 16.15
N ALA A 10 6.04 -5.00 16.83
CA ALA A 10 4.77 -4.37 16.45
C ALA A 10 4.95 -3.45 15.23
N ARG A 11 5.95 -2.57 15.27
CA ARG A 11 6.30 -1.68 14.14
C ARG A 11 6.67 -2.47 12.88
N LYS A 12 7.33 -3.63 13.04
CA LYS A 12 7.64 -4.54 11.92
C LYS A 12 6.37 -5.13 11.30
N ARG A 13 5.40 -5.55 12.12
CA ARG A 13 4.11 -6.09 11.65
C ARG A 13 3.28 -5.05 10.91
N GLU A 14 3.22 -3.84 11.46
CA GLU A 14 2.55 -2.72 10.82
C GLU A 14 3.16 -2.39 9.46
N PHE A 15 4.49 -2.33 9.37
CA PHE A 15 5.14 -2.11 8.08
C PHE A 15 4.83 -3.22 7.07
N LEU A 16 4.84 -4.48 7.48
CA LEU A 16 4.48 -5.60 6.60
C LEU A 16 3.02 -5.51 6.14
N ALA A 17 2.12 -5.06 7.01
CA ALA A 17 0.72 -4.84 6.65
C ALA A 17 0.57 -3.70 5.62
N LEU A 18 1.29 -2.59 5.79
CA LEU A 18 1.31 -1.48 4.82
C LEU A 18 1.88 -1.89 3.47
N GLN A 19 2.98 -2.66 3.47
CA GLN A 19 3.56 -3.17 2.24
C GLN A 19 2.58 -4.11 1.53
N LYS A 20 1.94 -5.02 2.28
CA LYS A 20 0.95 -5.95 1.72
C LYS A 20 -0.25 -5.21 1.14
N LEU A 21 -0.76 -4.20 1.84
CA LEU A 21 -1.84 -3.33 1.34
C LEU A 21 -1.44 -2.66 0.02
N GLY A 22 -0.24 -2.09 -0.06
CA GLY A 22 0.29 -1.52 -1.30
C GLY A 22 0.44 -2.54 -2.44
N GLU A 23 0.79 -3.79 -2.12
CA GLU A 23 0.84 -4.87 -3.11
C GLU A 23 -0.55 -5.29 -3.60
N GLU A 24 -1.56 -5.27 -2.73
CA GLU A 24 -2.96 -5.53 -3.09
C GLU A 24 -3.49 -4.43 -4.02
N LEU A 25 -3.09 -3.17 -3.85
CA LEU A 25 -3.45 -2.07 -4.76
C LEU A 25 -2.96 -2.32 -6.20
N ILE A 26 -1.77 -2.92 -6.39
CA ILE A 26 -1.23 -3.24 -7.72
C ILE A 26 -2.12 -4.26 -8.46
N ALA A 27 -2.85 -5.10 -7.71
CA ALA A 27 -3.75 -6.09 -8.27
C ALA A 27 -5.14 -5.52 -8.61
N LEU A 28 -5.49 -4.32 -8.14
CA LEU A 28 -6.76 -3.67 -8.45
C LEU A 28 -6.78 -3.04 -9.86
N ASN A 29 -7.98 -2.73 -10.34
CA ASN A 29 -8.16 -2.03 -11.61
C ASN A 29 -7.93 -0.53 -11.45
N GLU A 30 -7.60 0.15 -12.55
CA GLU A 30 -7.34 1.60 -12.53
C GLU A 30 -8.57 2.40 -12.09
N SER A 31 -9.76 1.95 -12.46
CA SER A 31 -11.03 2.54 -12.02
C SER A 31 -11.18 2.52 -10.49
N ASP A 32 -10.80 1.41 -9.85
CA ASP A 32 -10.87 1.22 -8.40
C ASP A 32 -9.85 2.13 -7.70
N LEU A 33 -8.62 2.18 -8.22
CA LEU A 33 -7.55 3.04 -7.69
C LEU A 33 -7.94 4.52 -7.72
N ARG A 34 -8.59 4.97 -8.79
CA ARG A 34 -9.12 6.33 -8.90
C ARG A 34 -10.28 6.59 -7.93
N GLN A 35 -11.10 5.59 -7.66
CA GLN A 35 -12.22 5.70 -6.71
C GLN A 35 -11.75 5.76 -5.26
N ILE A 36 -10.66 5.08 -4.92
CA ILE A 36 -10.03 5.13 -3.59
C ILE A 36 -9.51 6.53 -3.27
N GLY A 37 -9.12 7.32 -4.28
CA GLY A 37 -8.58 8.66 -4.09
C GLY A 37 -7.17 8.64 -3.51
N LEU A 38 -6.28 7.83 -4.11
CA LEU A 38 -4.87 7.77 -3.73
C LEU A 38 -4.17 9.10 -4.07
N ASP A 39 -3.16 9.46 -3.27
CA ASP A 39 -2.22 10.54 -3.64
C ASP A 39 -1.55 10.24 -4.99
N GLU A 40 -1.19 11.30 -5.71
CA GLU A 40 -0.60 11.22 -7.05
C GLU A 40 0.65 10.33 -7.06
N ASP A 41 1.57 10.54 -6.11
CA ASP A 41 2.79 9.72 -5.94
C ASP A 41 2.47 8.22 -5.78
N LEU A 42 1.43 7.89 -5.02
CA LEU A 42 1.06 6.50 -4.76
C LEU A 42 0.39 5.88 -5.99
N LEU A 43 -0.49 6.64 -6.66
CA LEU A 43 -1.16 6.20 -7.87
C LEU A 43 -0.15 5.94 -8.99
N GLU A 44 0.76 6.87 -9.24
CA GLU A 44 1.83 6.71 -10.24
C GLU A 44 2.70 5.49 -9.93
N ALA A 45 3.14 5.35 -8.68
CA ALA A 45 3.96 4.21 -8.28
C ALA A 45 3.26 2.85 -8.50
N VAL A 46 1.95 2.78 -8.23
CA VAL A 46 1.13 1.58 -8.47
C VAL A 46 0.96 1.30 -9.96
N LEU A 47 0.68 2.33 -10.78
CA LEU A 47 0.55 2.18 -12.23
C LEU A 47 1.85 1.72 -12.89
N GLU A 48 2.99 2.29 -12.48
CA GLU A 48 4.31 1.85 -12.91
C GLU A 48 4.55 0.37 -12.56
N ALA A 49 4.18 -0.05 -11.35
CA ALA A 49 4.35 -1.44 -10.92
C ALA A 49 3.62 -2.43 -11.85
N ARG A 50 2.47 -2.03 -12.41
CA ARG A 50 1.70 -2.85 -13.36
C ARG A 50 2.36 -2.95 -14.74
N GLN A 51 3.10 -1.92 -15.15
CA GLN A 51 3.80 -1.90 -16.44
C GLN A 51 5.14 -2.65 -16.39
N ILE A 52 5.72 -2.84 -15.20
CA ILE A 52 7.00 -3.51 -15.03
C ILE A 52 6.87 -5.02 -15.32
N LYS A 53 7.59 -5.47 -16.36
CA LYS A 53 7.68 -6.89 -16.74
C LYS A 53 8.78 -7.67 -16.00
N SER A 54 9.80 -6.97 -15.47
CA SER A 54 10.94 -7.60 -14.79
C SER A 54 10.66 -7.81 -13.30
N HIS A 55 10.78 -9.05 -12.82
CA HIS A 55 10.60 -9.40 -11.41
C HIS A 55 11.49 -8.57 -10.46
N GLY A 56 12.72 -8.25 -10.87
CA GLY A 56 13.65 -7.46 -10.06
C GLY A 56 13.20 -6.00 -9.92
N ALA A 57 12.76 -5.38 -11.01
CA ALA A 57 12.22 -4.03 -11.00
C ALA A 57 10.90 -3.97 -10.24
N LEU A 58 10.01 -4.97 -10.41
CA LEU A 58 8.73 -5.04 -9.70
C LEU A 58 8.94 -5.12 -8.19
N ARG A 59 9.91 -5.93 -7.74
CA ARG A 59 10.26 -6.03 -6.32
C ARG A 59 10.75 -4.71 -5.73
N ARG A 60 11.51 -3.92 -6.50
CA ARG A 60 11.94 -2.57 -6.06
C ARG A 60 10.76 -1.61 -6.01
N GLN A 61 9.88 -1.66 -7.00
CA GLN A 61 8.68 -0.82 -7.04
C GLN A 61 7.74 -1.10 -5.87
N LYS A 62 7.51 -2.38 -5.55
CA LYS A 62 6.73 -2.79 -4.36
C LYS A 62 7.32 -2.24 -3.06
N GLN A 63 8.64 -2.21 -2.92
CA GLN A 63 9.29 -1.62 -1.76
C GLN A 63 9.13 -0.09 -1.72
N TYR A 64 9.19 0.57 -2.87
CA TYR A 64 8.94 2.01 -2.98
C TYR A 64 7.50 2.36 -2.61
N ILE A 65 6.50 1.63 -3.14
CA ILE A 65 5.10 1.74 -2.73
C ILE A 65 4.98 1.54 -1.21
N GLY A 66 5.60 0.50 -0.66
CA GLY A 66 5.60 0.27 0.80
C GLY A 66 6.24 1.40 1.61
N LYS A 67 7.18 2.17 1.02
CA LYS A 67 7.74 3.38 1.63
C LYS A 67 6.73 4.53 1.59
N ILE A 68 6.10 4.79 0.44
CA ILE A 68 5.04 5.81 0.30
C ILE A 68 3.88 5.52 1.27
N MET A 69 3.48 4.25 1.39
CA MET A 69 2.43 3.81 2.31
C MET A 69 2.70 4.14 3.79
N ARG A 70 3.95 4.45 4.18
CA ARG A 70 4.27 4.92 5.54
C ARG A 70 4.05 6.42 5.73
N HIS A 71 3.95 7.16 4.64
CA HIS A 71 3.79 8.62 4.63
C HIS A 71 2.33 9.03 4.39
N VAL A 72 1.51 8.14 3.83
CA VAL A 72 0.07 8.34 3.60
C VAL A 72 -0.76 7.71 4.73
N ASP A 73 -2.02 8.13 4.87
CA ASP A 73 -2.97 7.48 5.77
C ASP A 73 -3.57 6.23 5.12
N PRO A 74 -3.30 5.03 5.64
CA PRO A 74 -3.82 3.79 5.07
C PRO A 74 -5.28 3.48 5.46
N GLU A 75 -5.88 4.17 6.44
CA GLU A 75 -7.29 3.94 6.82
C GLU A 75 -8.30 4.21 5.70
N PRO A 76 -8.30 5.38 5.03
CA PRO A 76 -9.23 5.64 3.93
C PRO A 76 -9.07 4.62 2.79
N ILE A 77 -7.84 4.18 2.53
CA ILE A 77 -7.53 3.17 1.52
C ILE A 77 -8.19 1.83 1.88
N ARG A 78 -8.02 1.37 3.13
CA ARG A 78 -8.65 0.13 3.61
C ARG A 78 -10.17 0.20 3.57
N ALA A 79 -10.74 1.33 3.99
CA ALA A 79 -12.18 1.54 3.98
C ALA A 79 -12.74 1.52 2.55
N ALA A 80 -12.04 2.14 1.60
CA ALA A 80 -12.44 2.14 0.19
C ALA A 80 -12.32 0.73 -0.44
N MET A 81 -11.24 0.01 -0.16
CA MET A 81 -11.09 -1.40 -0.61
C MET A 81 -12.21 -2.30 -0.08
N LEU A 82 -12.64 -2.11 1.17
CA LEU A 82 -13.76 -2.88 1.74
C LEU A 82 -15.08 -2.60 1.00
N ARG A 83 -15.32 -1.36 0.56
CA ARG A 83 -16.53 -0.99 -0.20
C ARG A 83 -16.53 -1.55 -1.62
N LEU A 84 -15.36 -1.65 -2.25
CA LEU A 84 -15.20 -2.15 -3.62
C LEU A 84 -15.33 -3.67 -3.74
N CYS A 85 -15.15 -4.40 -2.64
CA CYS A 85 -15.24 -5.86 -2.58
C CYS A 85 -16.67 -6.39 -2.24
N HIS A 86 -17.71 -5.54 -2.35
CA HIS A 86 -19.11 -5.89 -2.10
C HIS A 86 -19.91 -6.04 -3.41
#